data_AF-I1QTA9-F1
#
_entry.id   AF-I1QTA9-F1
#
_cell.length_a   1.000
_cell.length_b   1.000
_cell.length_c   1.000
_cell.angle_alpha   90.00
_cell.angle_beta   90.00
_cell.angle_gamma   90.00
#
_symmetry.space_group_name_H-M   'P 1'
#
loop_
_entity.id
_entity.type
_entity.pdbx_description
1 polymer ?
#
loop_
_entity_poly.entity_id
_entity_poly.type
_entity_poly.pdbx_seq_one_letter_code
_entity_poly.pdbx_strand_id
1 'polypeptide(L)'
;MPRLLPGTGRVSSLSSSLLLLLLLGAAMAAAPEAAAAAVMPMEAYFSPAELVRIAGYGEELVSTVIVSGKVVCELSLRSPGSDLLSIELPGATVGVACETGGIKTMANSVFTVTDENGNFTIELPSRLHATPNLEKACSVKVLQLPLDCACWPRRSPSYYHGIQLSSSEDGIRSYTTGVIRLQHHDTKSDMSMHHVGTE
;
A
#
# COMPACT_ATOMS: atom_id res chain seq x y z
N MET A 1 -29.35 43.68 -110.40
CA MET A 1 -28.96 42.42 -109.73
C MET A 1 -28.12 42.75 -108.49
N PRO A 2 -28.55 42.40 -107.26
CA PRO A 2 -27.73 42.61 -106.07
C PRO A 2 -27.39 41.34 -105.26
N ARG A 3 -26.14 41.33 -104.78
CA ARG A 3 -25.52 40.97 -103.47
C ARG A 3 -25.78 39.65 -102.71
N LEU A 4 -24.64 39.11 -102.25
CA LEU A 4 -24.40 38.19 -101.11
C LEU A 4 -24.84 38.76 -99.74
N LEU A 5 -25.34 37.90 -98.84
CA LEU A 5 -24.70 37.42 -97.59
C LEU A 5 -25.70 36.61 -96.70
N PRO A 6 -25.22 35.83 -95.70
CA PRO A 6 -25.85 34.61 -95.16
C PRO A 6 -26.56 34.81 -93.79
N GLY A 7 -27.31 33.78 -93.38
CA GLY A 7 -27.92 33.69 -92.05
C GLY A 7 -27.62 32.35 -91.38
N THR A 8 -26.83 32.40 -90.31
CA THR A 8 -26.58 31.35 -89.31
C THR A 8 -27.77 31.16 -88.38
N GLY A 9 -28.05 29.93 -87.91
CA GLY A 9 -29.04 29.74 -86.83
C GLY A 9 -29.26 28.31 -86.32
N ARG A 10 -28.51 27.95 -85.27
CA ARG A 10 -28.91 27.14 -84.08
C ARG A 10 -29.69 25.83 -84.28
N VAL A 11 -29.01 24.69 -84.08
CA VAL A 11 -29.62 23.48 -83.47
C VAL A 11 -28.57 22.74 -82.63
N SER A 12 -28.51 22.98 -81.32
CA SER A 12 -27.69 22.18 -80.39
C SER A 12 -28.13 22.38 -78.94
N SER A 13 -29.42 22.10 -78.65
CA SER A 13 -30.00 22.19 -77.29
C SER A 13 -30.12 20.82 -76.61
N LEU A 14 -30.43 19.75 -77.36
CA LEU A 14 -30.73 18.43 -76.77
C LEU A 14 -29.52 17.71 -76.15
N SER A 15 -28.30 17.95 -76.67
CA SER A 15 -27.08 17.31 -76.14
C SER A 15 -26.66 17.86 -74.78
N SER A 16 -27.02 19.10 -74.46
CA SER A 16 -26.60 19.78 -73.24
C SER A 16 -27.40 19.29 -72.03
N SER A 17 -28.72 19.09 -72.20
CA SER A 17 -29.59 18.62 -71.13
C SER A 17 -29.32 17.16 -70.73
N LEU A 18 -28.95 16.29 -71.67
CA LEU A 18 -28.58 14.89 -71.36
C LEU A 18 -27.25 14.81 -70.60
N LEU A 19 -26.26 15.62 -71.00
CA LEU A 19 -24.98 15.72 -70.29
C LEU A 19 -25.19 16.24 -68.86
N LEU A 20 -26.06 17.24 -68.69
CA LEU A 20 -26.37 17.81 -67.38
C LEU A 20 -27.06 16.79 -66.46
N LEU A 21 -27.98 15.97 -66.98
CA LEU A 21 -28.62 14.90 -66.23
C LEU A 21 -27.64 13.78 -65.83
N LEU A 22 -26.71 13.41 -66.72
CA LEU A 22 -25.63 12.46 -66.40
C LEU A 22 -24.66 13.00 -65.33
N LEU A 23 -24.31 14.30 -65.39
CA LEU A 23 -23.45 14.95 -64.40
C LEU A 23 -24.15 15.11 -63.03
N LEU A 24 -25.45 15.42 -63.01
CA LEU A 24 -26.22 15.45 -61.75
C LEU A 24 -26.39 14.05 -61.15
N GLY A 25 -26.55 13.01 -61.96
CA GLY A 25 -26.63 11.62 -61.50
C GLY A 25 -25.32 11.11 -60.90
N ALA A 26 -24.18 11.48 -61.50
CA ALA A 26 -22.86 11.10 -61.00
C ALA A 26 -22.48 11.83 -59.68
N ALA A 27 -23.04 13.01 -59.43
CA ALA A 27 -22.77 13.78 -58.21
C ALA A 27 -23.44 13.20 -56.94
N MET A 28 -24.42 12.30 -57.08
CA MET A 28 -25.15 11.71 -55.94
C MET A 28 -24.60 10.36 -55.46
N ALA A 29 -23.54 9.82 -56.09
CA ALA A 29 -23.02 8.48 -55.78
C ALA A 29 -21.73 8.48 -54.91
N ALA A 30 -21.28 9.64 -54.45
CA ALA A 30 -20.14 9.74 -53.53
C ALA A 30 -20.59 10.37 -52.21
N ALA A 31 -21.42 9.65 -51.45
CA ALA A 31 -21.44 9.87 -50.02
C ALA A 31 -20.02 9.49 -49.51
N PRO A 32 -19.30 10.38 -48.81
CA PRO A 32 -18.16 9.92 -48.05
C PRO A 32 -18.74 8.95 -47.03
N GLU A 33 -18.39 7.68 -47.17
CA GLU A 33 -18.51 6.70 -46.11
C GLU A 33 -17.73 7.30 -44.94
N ALA A 34 -18.46 7.96 -44.05
CA ALA A 34 -17.94 8.36 -42.76
C ALA A 34 -17.46 7.04 -42.17
N ALA A 35 -16.14 6.84 -42.22
CA ALA A 35 -15.48 5.79 -41.48
C ALA A 35 -15.95 5.99 -40.06
N ALA A 36 -16.94 5.19 -39.66
CA ALA A 36 -17.27 4.98 -38.28
C ALA A 36 -15.98 4.40 -37.73
N ALA A 37 -15.14 5.27 -37.17
CA ALA A 37 -14.04 4.84 -36.34
C ALA A 37 -14.68 3.84 -35.39
N ALA A 38 -14.36 2.56 -35.56
CA ALA A 38 -14.84 1.53 -34.69
C ALA A 38 -14.29 1.91 -33.32
N VAL A 39 -15.11 2.59 -32.52
CA VAL A 39 -14.78 2.93 -31.15
C VAL A 39 -14.80 1.57 -30.45
N MET A 40 -13.64 0.94 -30.41
CA MET A 40 -13.48 -0.33 -29.74
C MET A 40 -13.85 -0.10 -28.26
N PRO A 41 -14.55 -1.05 -27.64
CA PRO A 41 -14.90 -0.96 -26.23
C PRO A 41 -13.63 -0.76 -25.41
N MET A 42 -13.72 -0.03 -24.29
CA MET A 42 -12.56 0.20 -23.42
C MET A 42 -11.92 -1.11 -22.95
N GLU A 43 -12.71 -2.17 -22.81
CA GLU A 43 -12.33 -3.54 -22.50
C GLU A 43 -11.36 -4.15 -23.52
N ALA A 44 -11.27 -3.61 -24.73
CA ALA A 44 -10.31 -4.04 -25.75
C ALA A 44 -8.91 -3.43 -25.53
N TYR A 45 -8.81 -2.35 -24.75
CA TYR A 45 -7.57 -1.61 -24.52
C TYR A 45 -7.05 -1.74 -23.08
N PHE A 46 -7.93 -2.04 -22.13
CA PHE A 46 -7.62 -2.05 -20.70
C PHE A 46 -7.95 -3.40 -20.09
N SER A 47 -7.10 -3.88 -19.19
CA SER A 47 -7.39 -5.02 -18.35
C SER A 47 -8.58 -4.73 -17.41
N PRO A 48 -9.29 -5.76 -16.90
CA PRO A 48 -10.35 -5.56 -15.92
C PRO A 48 -9.91 -4.74 -14.69
N ALA A 49 -8.66 -4.91 -14.24
CA ALA A 49 -8.08 -4.15 -13.14
C ALA A 49 -7.90 -2.66 -13.48
N GLU A 50 -7.46 -2.33 -14.70
CA GLU A 50 -7.33 -0.95 -15.16
C GLU A 50 -8.69 -0.28 -15.35
N LEU A 51 -9.69 -0.99 -15.85
CA LEU A 51 -11.06 -0.46 -15.95
C LEU A 51 -11.64 -0.10 -14.58
N VAL A 52 -11.40 -0.94 -13.57
CA VAL A 52 -11.80 -0.66 -12.19
C VAL A 52 -11.10 0.61 -11.66
N ARG A 53 -9.81 0.78 -11.95
CA ARG A 53 -9.06 2.01 -11.61
C ARG A 53 -9.61 3.25 -12.32
N ILE A 54 -9.85 3.17 -13.64
CA ILE A 54 -10.36 4.29 -14.45
C ILE A 54 -11.78 4.68 -14.02
N ALA A 55 -12.61 3.70 -13.66
CA ALA A 55 -13.95 3.93 -13.15
C ALA A 55 -13.97 4.49 -11.71
N GLY A 56 -12.80 4.68 -11.08
CA GLY A 56 -12.69 5.18 -9.71
C GLY A 56 -13.09 4.18 -8.62
N TYR A 57 -13.31 2.92 -9.01
CA TYR A 57 -13.57 1.79 -8.09
C TYR A 57 -12.28 1.05 -7.69
N GLY A 58 -11.12 1.47 -8.20
CA GLY A 58 -9.82 0.91 -7.83
C GLY A 58 -9.42 1.33 -6.41
N GLU A 59 -9.28 0.34 -5.54
CA GLU A 59 -8.56 0.48 -4.28
C GLU A 59 -7.05 0.55 -4.57
N GLU A 60 -6.59 1.67 -5.14
CA GLU A 60 -5.17 1.92 -5.31
C GLU A 60 -4.52 1.99 -3.93
N LEU A 61 -3.67 1.01 -3.60
CA LEU A 61 -2.92 0.96 -2.34
C LEU A 61 -2.01 2.20 -2.27
N VAL A 62 -2.44 3.21 -1.51
CA VAL A 62 -1.79 4.53 -1.42
C VAL A 62 -0.37 4.42 -0.84
N SER A 63 -0.06 3.33 -0.12
CA SER A 63 1.30 2.95 0.28
C SER A 63 1.27 1.57 0.93
N THR A 64 2.32 0.76 0.84
CA THR A 64 2.48 -0.42 1.72
C THR A 64 3.23 0.01 2.98
N VAL A 65 2.80 -0.44 4.15
CA VAL A 65 3.51 -0.13 5.41
C VAL A 65 3.89 -1.42 6.11
N ILE A 66 5.18 -1.62 6.32
CA ILE A 66 5.74 -2.84 6.92
C ILE A 66 6.43 -2.47 8.22
N VAL A 67 6.16 -3.20 9.30
CA VAL A 67 6.85 -3.07 10.58
C VAL A 67 7.61 -4.37 10.85
N SER A 68 8.91 -4.25 11.15
CA SER A 68 9.79 -5.39 11.37
C SER A 68 10.60 -5.25 12.67
N GLY A 69 11.15 -6.36 13.15
CA GLY A 69 12.07 -6.36 14.27
C GLY A 69 12.43 -7.75 14.74
N LYS A 70 13.13 -7.81 15.86
CA LYS A 70 13.57 -9.05 16.48
C LYS A 70 13.25 -9.07 17.96
N VAL A 71 12.84 -10.21 18.49
CA VAL A 71 12.61 -10.43 19.92
C VAL A 71 13.64 -11.40 20.45
N VAL A 72 14.32 -11.02 21.52
CA VAL A 72 15.33 -11.84 22.21
C VAL A 72 15.08 -11.87 23.72
N CYS A 73 15.48 -12.97 24.34
CA CYS A 73 15.49 -13.18 25.78
C CYS A 73 16.93 -13.05 26.28
N GLU A 74 17.18 -12.11 27.16
CA GLU A 74 18.45 -11.93 27.86
C GLU A 74 18.39 -12.60 29.23
N LEU A 75 19.33 -13.51 29.44
CA LEU A 75 19.54 -14.15 30.73
C LEU A 75 20.74 -13.50 31.40
N SER A 76 20.52 -13.01 32.62
CA SER A 76 21.61 -12.61 33.50
C SER A 76 22.23 -13.86 34.11
N LEU A 77 23.51 -14.11 33.82
CA LEU A 77 24.27 -15.11 34.55
C LEU A 77 24.54 -14.54 35.95
N ARG A 78 24.40 -15.38 36.98
CA ARG A 78 24.35 -14.99 38.40
C ARG A 78 25.59 -14.25 38.95
N SER A 79 26.59 -14.01 38.13
CA SER A 79 27.85 -13.40 38.53
C SER A 79 27.85 -11.90 38.20
N PRO A 80 28.12 -11.01 39.18
CA PRO A 80 28.25 -9.58 38.91
C PRO A 80 29.40 -9.35 37.92
N GLY A 81 29.09 -8.74 36.77
CA GLY A 81 30.04 -8.48 35.69
C GLY A 81 30.14 -9.56 34.61
N SER A 82 29.23 -10.54 34.57
CA SER A 82 29.19 -11.55 33.50
C SER A 82 28.40 -11.11 32.26
N ASP A 83 28.79 -11.67 31.10
CA ASP A 83 28.15 -11.42 29.81
C ASP A 83 26.66 -11.85 29.82
N LEU A 84 25.80 -11.02 29.23
CA LEU A 84 24.39 -11.35 29.03
C LEU A 84 24.25 -12.36 27.90
N LEU A 85 23.62 -13.50 28.19
CA LEU A 85 23.32 -14.49 27.17
C LEU A 85 22.01 -14.10 26.47
N SER A 86 22.09 -13.80 25.17
CA SER A 86 20.93 -13.45 24.34
C SER A 86 20.43 -14.67 23.57
N ILE A 87 19.18 -15.06 23.81
CA ILE A 87 18.51 -16.20 23.16
C ILE A 87 17.45 -15.64 22.21
N GLU A 88 17.40 -16.17 20.99
CA GLU A 88 16.33 -15.86 20.03
C GLU A 88 14.99 -16.41 20.55
N LEU A 89 13.90 -15.67 20.34
CA LEU A 89 12.58 -16.07 20.81
C LEU A 89 11.65 -16.44 19.65
N PRO A 90 11.72 -17.68 19.14
CA PRO A 90 10.75 -18.17 18.17
C PRO A 90 9.40 -18.45 18.83
N GLY A 91 8.30 -18.21 18.11
CA GLY A 91 6.95 -18.52 18.60
C GLY A 91 6.35 -17.48 19.56
N ALA A 92 6.97 -16.32 19.75
CA ALA A 92 6.40 -15.22 20.52
C ALA A 92 5.33 -14.48 19.70
N THR A 93 4.17 -14.21 20.29
CA THR A 93 3.14 -13.39 19.67
C THR A 93 3.46 -11.91 19.89
N VAL A 94 3.57 -11.17 18.80
CA VAL A 94 3.84 -9.73 18.77
C VAL A 94 2.71 -9.00 18.07
N GLY A 95 2.40 -7.79 18.52
CA GLY A 95 1.36 -6.95 17.95
C GLY A 95 1.80 -5.53 17.71
N VAL A 96 1.41 -4.94 16.59
CA VAL A 96 1.49 -3.49 16.38
C VAL A 96 0.13 -2.90 16.73
N ALA A 97 0.11 -1.94 17.63
CA ALA A 97 -1.08 -1.17 17.99
C ALA A 97 -0.86 0.30 17.64
N CYS A 98 -1.77 0.86 16.84
CA CYS A 98 -1.76 2.26 16.45
C CYS A 98 -2.92 3.04 17.10
N GLU A 99 -2.64 4.27 17.47
CA GLU A 99 -3.62 5.21 17.98
C GLU A 99 -4.19 6.05 16.82
N THR A 100 -5.52 6.04 16.68
CA THR A 100 -6.23 6.89 15.72
C THR A 100 -7.24 7.71 16.50
N GLY A 101 -7.12 9.04 16.46
CA GLY A 101 -8.07 9.94 17.14
C GLY A 101 -8.06 9.83 18.67
N GLY A 102 -6.92 9.50 19.29
CA GLY A 102 -6.80 9.44 20.75
C GLY A 102 -7.16 8.09 21.39
N ILE A 103 -7.60 7.11 20.60
CA ILE A 103 -8.08 5.81 21.10
C ILE A 103 -7.33 4.66 20.42
N LYS A 104 -6.73 3.78 21.24
CA LYS A 104 -6.18 2.48 20.80
C LYS A 104 -7.28 1.44 20.84
N THR A 105 -7.85 1.10 19.68
CA THR A 105 -8.86 0.04 19.57
C THR A 105 -8.22 -1.26 19.07
N MET A 106 -8.84 -2.41 19.37
CA MET A 106 -8.42 -3.70 18.79
C MET A 106 -8.46 -3.68 17.26
N ALA A 107 -9.34 -2.87 16.68
CA ALA A 107 -9.42 -2.67 15.24
C ALA A 107 -8.14 -2.03 14.66
N ASN A 108 -7.39 -1.25 15.45
CA ASN A 108 -6.12 -0.65 15.03
C ASN A 108 -4.90 -1.49 15.42
N SER A 109 -5.11 -2.77 15.67
CA SER A 109 -4.06 -3.70 16.05
C SER A 109 -3.96 -4.85 15.05
N VAL A 110 -2.73 -5.28 14.79
CA VAL A 110 -2.41 -6.45 13.96
C VAL A 110 -1.34 -7.26 14.68
N PHE A 111 -1.41 -8.58 14.54
CA PHE A 111 -0.58 -9.52 15.29
C PHE A 111 0.14 -10.48 14.36
N THR A 112 1.32 -10.92 14.76
CA THR A 112 2.05 -12.03 14.13
C THR A 112 2.80 -12.83 15.17
N VAL A 113 3.41 -13.92 14.72
CA VAL A 113 4.28 -14.77 15.53
C VAL A 113 5.71 -14.62 15.02
N THR A 114 6.67 -14.59 15.94
CA THR A 114 8.10 -14.55 15.57
C THR A 114 8.57 -15.86 14.94
N ASP A 115 9.45 -15.74 13.95
CA ASP A 115 10.05 -16.85 13.23
C ASP A 115 11.13 -17.58 14.06
N GLU A 116 11.79 -18.57 13.46
CA GLU A 116 12.85 -19.38 14.08
C GLU A 116 14.04 -18.56 14.62
N ASN A 117 14.27 -17.37 14.07
CA ASN A 117 15.32 -16.46 14.51
C ASN A 117 14.80 -15.39 15.47
N GLY A 118 13.53 -15.45 15.89
CA GLY A 118 12.89 -14.43 16.70
C GLY A 118 12.57 -13.15 15.94
N ASN A 119 12.68 -13.12 14.61
CA ASN A 119 12.29 -11.97 13.82
C ASN A 119 10.77 -11.96 13.59
N PHE A 120 10.23 -10.78 13.35
CA PHE A 120 8.86 -10.60 12.92
C PHE A 120 8.79 -9.55 11.82
N THR A 121 7.81 -9.72 10.94
CA THR A 121 7.42 -8.75 9.91
C THR A 121 5.90 -8.70 9.85
N ILE A 122 5.34 -7.49 9.89
CA ILE A 122 3.89 -7.26 9.91
C ILE A 122 3.56 -6.17 8.89
N GLU A 123 2.64 -6.46 7.97
CA GLU A 123 2.04 -5.44 7.13
C GLU A 123 0.87 -4.77 7.87
N LEU A 124 0.85 -3.44 7.91
CA LEU A 124 -0.25 -2.72 8.54
C LEU A 124 -1.50 -2.72 7.65
N PRO A 125 -2.70 -2.85 8.22
CA PRO A 125 -3.96 -2.67 7.49
C PRO A 125 -4.04 -1.32 6.77
N SER A 126 -4.68 -1.29 5.61
CA SER A 126 -4.79 -0.09 4.74
C SER A 126 -5.30 1.17 5.43
N ARG A 127 -6.27 1.04 6.34
CA ARG A 127 -6.79 2.14 7.17
C ARG A 127 -5.73 2.84 8.04
N LEU A 128 -4.63 2.16 8.37
CA LEU A 128 -3.53 2.72 9.17
C LEU A 128 -2.45 3.36 8.30
N HIS A 129 -2.50 3.19 6.98
CA HIS A 129 -1.52 3.79 6.06
C HIS A 129 -1.63 5.32 6.06
N ALA A 130 -2.83 5.86 6.25
CA ALA A 130 -3.06 7.30 6.34
C ALA A 130 -2.78 7.89 7.74
N THR A 131 -2.37 7.08 8.72
CA THR A 131 -2.08 7.57 10.07
C THR A 131 -0.91 8.56 10.03
N PRO A 132 -1.11 9.81 10.51
CA PRO A 132 -0.04 10.78 10.54
C PRO A 132 0.99 10.38 11.60
N ASN A 133 2.28 10.48 11.26
CA ASN A 133 3.39 10.19 12.16
C ASN A 133 3.26 8.81 12.86
N LEU A 134 3.42 7.74 12.06
CA LEU A 134 3.37 6.36 12.52
C LEU A 134 4.35 6.07 13.68
N GLU A 135 5.50 6.73 13.74
CA GLU A 135 6.50 6.55 14.81
C GLU A 135 5.97 6.94 16.19
N LYS A 136 5.05 7.91 16.25
CA LYS A 136 4.37 8.33 17.49
C LYS A 136 3.05 7.60 17.71
N ALA A 137 2.33 7.31 16.64
CA ALA A 137 0.99 6.73 16.72
C ALA A 137 1.03 5.23 17.00
N CYS A 138 2.04 4.53 16.49
CA CYS A 138 2.13 3.08 16.53
C CYS A 138 3.21 2.58 17.48
N SER A 139 2.97 1.40 18.03
CA SER A 139 3.87 0.78 19.00
C SER A 139 3.75 -0.74 18.94
N VAL A 140 4.87 -1.43 19.06
CA VAL A 140 4.96 -2.88 19.08
C VAL A 140 4.84 -3.36 20.54
N LYS A 141 4.14 -4.48 20.74
CA LYS A 141 4.03 -5.20 22.00
C LYS A 141 4.33 -6.67 21.81
N VAL A 142 5.05 -7.25 22.75
CA VAL A 142 5.09 -8.70 22.94
C VAL A 142 3.90 -9.09 23.82
N LEU A 143 2.98 -9.88 23.27
CA LEU A 143 1.70 -10.23 23.91
C LEU A 143 1.77 -11.57 24.61
N GLN A 144 2.44 -12.54 23.99
CA GLN A 144 2.55 -13.90 24.50
C GLN A 144 3.94 -14.43 24.19
N LEU A 145 4.54 -15.09 25.18
CA LEU A 145 5.80 -15.81 25.01
C LEU A 145 5.53 -17.31 24.88
N PRO A 146 6.46 -18.05 24.25
CA PRO A 146 6.47 -19.51 24.32
C PRO A 146 6.43 -19.98 25.78
N LEU A 147 5.75 -21.10 26.02
CA LEU A 147 5.54 -21.66 27.37
C LEU A 147 6.86 -21.94 28.11
N ASP A 148 7.90 -22.35 27.38
CA ASP A 148 9.20 -22.72 27.94
C ASP A 148 10.18 -21.54 28.04
N CYS A 149 9.71 -20.31 27.79
CA CYS A 149 10.55 -19.12 27.83
C CYS A 149 10.88 -18.72 29.28
N ALA A 150 12.17 -18.68 29.61
CA ALA A 150 12.64 -18.20 30.90
C ALA A 150 12.37 -16.70 31.13
N CYS A 151 12.27 -15.89 30.08
CA CYS A 151 12.01 -14.44 30.18
C CYS A 151 10.53 -14.10 30.48
N TRP A 152 9.84 -14.91 31.31
CA TRP A 152 8.44 -14.69 31.61
C TRP A 152 8.21 -13.38 32.38
N PRO A 153 7.35 -12.47 31.90
CA PRO A 153 7.07 -11.25 32.63
C PRO A 153 6.26 -11.59 33.89
N ARG A 154 6.88 -11.46 35.07
CA ARG A 154 6.19 -11.79 36.34
C ARG A 154 4.99 -10.87 36.62
N ARG A 155 4.95 -9.70 35.97
CA ARG A 155 3.79 -8.80 35.75
C ARG A 155 4.19 -7.91 34.58
N SER A 156 3.65 -8.08 33.37
CA SER A 156 4.04 -7.21 32.24
C SER A 156 3.57 -5.77 32.48
N PRO A 157 4.46 -4.76 32.63
CA PRO A 157 4.18 -3.53 31.91
C PRO A 157 4.27 -3.94 30.44
N SER A 158 3.20 -3.75 29.66
CA SER A 158 3.37 -3.81 28.22
C SER A 158 4.35 -2.71 27.86
N TYR A 159 5.65 -3.02 27.74
CA TYR A 159 6.61 -2.06 27.23
C TYR A 159 6.25 -1.87 25.76
N TYR A 160 5.68 -0.71 25.47
CA TYR A 160 5.40 -0.29 24.12
C TYR A 160 6.75 0.03 23.48
N HIS A 161 7.12 -0.72 22.46
CA HIS A 161 8.33 -0.45 21.71
C HIS A 161 7.96 0.46 20.54
N GLY A 162 8.58 1.63 20.48
CA GLY A 162 8.40 2.55 19.36
C GLY A 162 8.85 1.91 18.05
N ILE A 163 8.38 2.47 16.95
CA ILE A 163 8.84 2.13 15.61
C ILE A 163 9.56 3.34 15.01
N GLN A 164 10.54 3.08 14.17
CA GLN A 164 11.30 4.10 13.47
C GLN A 164 11.31 3.79 11.97
N LEU A 165 11.21 4.81 11.13
CA LEU A 165 11.30 4.65 9.68
C LEU A 165 12.70 4.15 9.31
N SER A 166 12.78 3.00 8.64
CA SER A 166 14.03 2.42 8.15
C SER A 166 14.23 2.68 6.65
N SER A 167 13.16 2.67 5.86
CA SER A 167 13.21 2.97 4.42
C SER A 167 11.86 3.47 3.91
N SER A 168 11.90 4.24 2.84
CA SER A 168 10.73 4.67 2.07
C SER A 168 11.07 4.67 0.59
N GLU A 169 10.59 3.66 -0.14
CA GLU A 169 10.89 3.46 -1.56
C GLU A 169 9.67 2.85 -2.27
N ASP A 170 9.38 3.30 -3.50
CA ASP A 170 8.31 2.75 -4.35
C ASP A 170 6.93 2.61 -3.69
N GLY A 171 6.58 3.56 -2.81
CA GLY A 171 5.32 3.53 -2.07
C GLY A 171 5.32 2.55 -0.89
N ILE A 172 6.43 1.88 -0.60
CA ILE A 172 6.63 1.01 0.56
C ILE A 172 7.36 1.80 1.64
N ARG A 173 6.75 1.93 2.83
CA ARG A 173 7.37 2.48 4.03
C ARG A 173 7.68 1.36 5.00
N SER A 174 8.96 1.11 5.21
CA SER A 174 9.44 0.10 6.13
C SER A 174 9.84 0.76 7.45
N TYR A 175 9.32 0.20 8.53
CA TYR A 175 9.60 0.59 9.90
C TYR A 175 10.27 -0.55 10.63
N THR A 176 11.11 -0.21 11.60
CA THR A 176 11.73 -1.17 12.49
C THR A 176 11.58 -0.76 13.95
N THR A 177 11.45 -1.75 14.83
CA THR A 177 11.62 -1.56 16.28
C THR A 177 13.04 -1.90 16.74
N GLY A 178 13.90 -2.36 15.82
CA GLY A 178 15.21 -2.93 16.15
C GLY A 178 15.07 -4.26 16.91
N VAL A 179 15.87 -4.42 17.97
CA VAL A 179 15.89 -5.62 18.81
C VAL A 179 15.19 -5.34 20.14
N ILE A 180 14.07 -6.01 20.36
CA ILE A 180 13.35 -6.05 21.63
C ILE A 180 14.05 -7.06 22.55
N ARG A 181 14.58 -6.57 23.68
CA ARG A 181 15.26 -7.40 24.69
C ARG A 181 14.33 -7.60 25.88
N LEU A 182 13.98 -8.85 26.15
CA LEU A 182 13.23 -9.26 27.34
C LEU A 182 14.21 -9.79 28.37
N GLN A 183 14.11 -9.40 29.64
CA GLN A 183 15.07 -9.82 30.66
C GLN A 183 14.43 -10.79 31.66
N HIS A 184 15.19 -11.83 32.00
CA HIS A 184 14.87 -12.72 33.11
C HIS A 184 15.39 -12.13 34.42
N HIS A 185 14.48 -11.68 35.29
CA HIS A 185 14.82 -11.23 36.65
C HIS A 185 14.64 -12.38 37.65
N ASP A 186 15.64 -13.26 37.75
CA ASP A 186 15.81 -14.10 38.94
C ASP A 186 16.50 -13.29 40.03
N THR A 187 15.76 -12.42 40.69
CA THR A 187 16.18 -11.88 41.98
C THR A 187 14.95 -11.46 42.77
N LYS A 188 14.69 -12.21 43.84
CA LYS A 188 14.02 -11.67 45.03
C LYS A 188 14.69 -10.34 45.30
N SER A 189 13.97 -9.23 45.14
CA SER A 189 14.40 -7.93 45.63
C SER A 189 14.67 -8.12 47.12
N ASP A 190 15.93 -8.35 47.47
CA ASP A 190 16.33 -8.39 48.85
C ASP A 190 16.06 -6.98 49.37
N MET A 191 15.12 -6.88 50.29
CA MET A 191 14.83 -5.66 51.01
C MET A 191 16.15 -5.19 51.62
N SER A 192 16.80 -4.19 51.05
CA SER A 192 17.72 -3.37 51.83
C SER A 192 16.87 -2.47 52.72
N MET A 193 16.32 -3.07 53.78
CA MET A 193 16.15 -2.35 55.04
C MET A 193 17.53 -1.89 55.47
N HIS A 194 17.84 -0.63 55.23
CA HIS A 194 18.68 0.13 56.15
C HIS A 194 17.86 1.32 56.61
N HIS A 195 16.98 1.04 57.58
CA HIS A 195 16.76 1.99 58.65
C HIS A 195 18.11 2.16 59.36
N VAL A 196 18.75 3.31 59.18
CA VAL A 196 19.65 3.85 60.19
C VAL A 196 18.99 5.14 60.64
N GLY A 197 18.18 5.01 61.68
CA GLY A 197 18.00 6.10 62.61
C GLY A 197 19.29 6.24 63.40
N THR A 198 19.74 7.48 63.56
CA THR A 198 20.56 7.88 64.69
C THR A 198 20.23 9.33 64.98
N GLU A 199 20.14 9.58 66.28
CA GLU A 199 19.65 10.74 67.03
C GLU A 199 20.25 12.09 66.60
#